data_AF-A0A9N7RSS7-F1
#
_entry.id   AF-A0A9N7RSS7-F1
#
_cell.length_a   1.000
_cell.length_b   1.000
_cell.length_c   1.000
_cell.angle_alpha   90.00
_cell.angle_beta   90.00
_cell.angle_gamma   90.00
#
_symmetry.space_group_name_H-M   'P 1'
#
loop_
_entity.id
_entity.type
_entity.pdbx_description
1 polymer ?
#
loop_
_entity_poly.entity_id
_entity_poly.type
_entity_poly.pdbx_seq_one_letter_code
_entity_poly.pdbx_strand_id
1 'polypeptide(L)'
;MFKAFSKTFIGSHHHLLNFKPFPKTSFHHHTALLAMSTAAAVKRVGTHNGSFHCDEALGCFMIRLTKKFSDAQIVRTRDPQVLEGLDAVLDVGGVYDPTRDRYDHHQKGFEEVFGHGFSTKLSSAGLVYKHFGKEIIAKELQVDEEHPDVHRLFLVIYKSFMEKNSAKAYSFPNYQFIEFRDISGAILSKI
;
A
#
# COMPACT_ATOMS: atom_id res chain seq x y z
N MET A 1 -21.89 -44.77 24.07
CA MET A 1 -22.68 -46.01 24.25
C MET A 1 -23.14 -46.46 22.87
N PHE A 2 -22.89 -47.73 22.53
CA PHE A 2 -23.11 -48.39 21.25
C PHE A 2 -24.55 -48.26 20.70
N LYS A 3 -24.71 -48.25 19.37
CA LYS A 3 -25.34 -49.37 18.64
C LYS A 3 -25.21 -49.27 17.12
N ALA A 4 -24.63 -50.32 16.54
CA ALA A 4 -24.78 -50.76 15.17
C ALA A 4 -25.96 -51.74 15.05
N PHE A 5 -26.52 -51.90 13.85
CA PHE A 5 -27.27 -53.08 13.36
C PHE A 5 -27.04 -53.15 11.83
N SER A 6 -26.25 -54.10 11.29
CA SER A 6 -26.56 -55.51 10.90
C SER A 6 -27.50 -55.61 9.68
N LYS A 7 -27.01 -55.96 8.46
CA LYS A 7 -26.94 -57.32 7.82
C LYS A 7 -28.31 -58.02 7.72
N THR A 8 -28.80 -58.70 6.67
CA THR A 8 -28.40 -59.14 5.31
C THR A 8 -29.66 -59.80 4.72
N PHE A 9 -29.92 -59.82 3.40
CA PHE A 9 -30.66 -60.95 2.78
C PHE A 9 -30.36 -61.13 1.28
N ILE A 10 -30.32 -62.40 0.87
CA ILE A 10 -29.95 -62.95 -0.45
C ILE A 10 -31.23 -63.37 -1.19
N GLY A 11 -31.28 -63.26 -2.52
CA GLY A 11 -32.30 -63.92 -3.34
C GLY A 11 -32.07 -63.79 -4.85
N SER A 12 -31.74 -64.91 -5.51
CA SER A 12 -31.54 -65.10 -6.96
C SER A 12 -32.86 -65.19 -7.75
N HIS A 13 -32.87 -64.75 -9.02
CA HIS A 13 -32.96 -65.60 -10.24
C HIS A 13 -33.44 -64.83 -11.50
N HIS A 14 -32.68 -65.06 -12.59
CA HIS A 14 -32.94 -65.00 -14.05
C HIS A 14 -34.06 -64.13 -14.66
N HIS A 15 -33.70 -63.25 -15.61
CA HIS A 15 -34.11 -63.39 -17.02
C HIS A 15 -33.31 -62.48 -17.98
N LEU A 16 -33.28 -62.91 -19.24
CA LEU A 16 -32.47 -62.53 -20.40
C LEU A 16 -32.73 -61.13 -21.03
N LEU A 17 -31.63 -60.55 -21.54
CA LEU A 17 -31.46 -59.75 -22.78
C LEU A 17 -32.23 -58.42 -22.99
N ASN A 18 -31.48 -57.31 -23.09
CA ASN A 18 -31.40 -56.49 -24.31
C ASN A 18 -30.39 -55.34 -24.15
N PHE A 19 -29.28 -55.39 -24.88
CA PHE A 19 -28.34 -54.27 -24.99
C PHE A 19 -28.93 -53.19 -25.90
N LYS A 20 -29.13 -51.98 -25.36
CA LYS A 20 -29.32 -50.75 -26.16
C LYS A 20 -27.97 -50.07 -26.35
N PRO A 21 -27.65 -49.53 -27.54
CA PRO A 21 -26.36 -48.91 -27.80
C PRO A 21 -26.18 -47.61 -27.01
N PHE A 22 -24.97 -47.40 -26.49
CA PHE A 22 -24.54 -46.18 -25.81
C PHE A 22 -24.57 -44.97 -26.76
N PRO A 23 -25.02 -43.79 -26.30
CA PRO A 23 -24.85 -42.56 -27.06
C PRO A 23 -23.37 -42.15 -27.07
N LYS A 24 -22.82 -41.88 -28.26
CA LYS A 24 -21.50 -41.29 -28.44
C LYS A 24 -21.54 -39.84 -27.96
N THR A 25 -21.01 -39.57 -26.77
CA THR A 25 -20.77 -38.18 -26.34
C THR A 25 -19.53 -37.66 -27.04
N SER A 26 -19.73 -36.62 -27.85
CA SER A 26 -18.69 -35.80 -28.45
C SER A 26 -17.78 -35.22 -27.37
N PHE A 27 -16.48 -35.49 -27.44
CA PHE A 27 -15.47 -34.81 -26.63
C PHE A 27 -15.32 -33.38 -27.17
N HIS A 28 -15.99 -32.42 -26.52
CA HIS A 28 -15.61 -31.02 -26.66
C HIS A 28 -14.35 -30.79 -25.83
N HIS A 29 -13.22 -30.60 -26.52
CA HIS A 29 -12.02 -30.01 -25.91
C HIS A 29 -12.32 -28.56 -25.52
N HIS A 30 -12.92 -28.37 -24.35
CA HIS A 30 -12.84 -27.09 -23.67
C HIS A 30 -11.43 -26.97 -23.09
N THR A 31 -10.54 -26.38 -23.87
CA THR A 31 -9.32 -25.75 -23.35
C THR A 31 -9.79 -24.63 -22.42
N ALA A 32 -9.98 -24.95 -21.14
CA ALA A 32 -10.11 -23.95 -20.11
C ALA A 32 -8.75 -23.23 -20.04
N LEU A 33 -8.65 -22.08 -20.72
CA LEU A 33 -7.65 -21.09 -20.36
C LEU A 33 -7.95 -20.69 -18.91
N LEU A 34 -7.24 -21.33 -17.98
CA LEU A 34 -7.05 -20.76 -16.65
C LEU A 34 -6.46 -19.37 -16.88
N ALA A 35 -7.28 -18.34 -16.69
CA ALA A 35 -6.78 -16.99 -16.52
C ALA A 35 -5.82 -17.05 -15.33
N MET A 36 -4.52 -17.05 -15.61
CA MET A 36 -3.54 -16.82 -14.57
C MET A 36 -3.80 -15.42 -14.05
N SER A 37 -4.37 -15.33 -12.85
CA SER A 37 -4.33 -14.10 -12.08
C SER A 37 -2.85 -13.76 -11.92
N THR A 38 -2.35 -12.81 -12.71
CA THR A 38 -1.06 -12.19 -12.43
C THR A 38 -1.24 -11.54 -11.08
N ALA A 39 -0.64 -12.11 -10.02
CA ALA A 39 -0.47 -11.37 -8.78
C ALA A 39 0.09 -10.01 -9.17
N ALA A 40 -0.64 -8.92 -8.86
CA ALA A 40 -0.21 -7.59 -9.20
C ALA A 40 1.21 -7.43 -8.68
N ALA A 41 2.15 -7.04 -9.55
CA ALA A 41 3.54 -6.89 -9.15
C ALA A 41 3.62 -5.95 -7.94
N VAL A 42 4.35 -6.36 -6.91
CA VAL A 42 4.53 -5.57 -5.69
C VAL A 42 5.10 -4.22 -6.07
N LYS A 43 4.43 -3.15 -5.65
CA LYS A 43 4.86 -1.77 -5.91
C LYS A 43 6.21 -1.49 -5.27
N ARG A 44 7.00 -0.61 -5.87
CA ARG A 44 8.35 -0.28 -5.41
C ARG A 44 8.51 1.22 -5.22
N VAL A 45 8.95 1.63 -4.04
CA VAL A 45 9.14 3.03 -3.66
C VAL A 45 10.62 3.29 -3.43
N GLY A 46 11.20 4.24 -4.16
CA GLY A 46 12.59 4.63 -4.06
C GLY A 46 12.84 5.70 -3.00
N THR A 47 13.98 5.60 -2.31
CA THR A 47 14.54 6.70 -1.50
C THR A 47 16.07 6.64 -1.50
N HIS A 48 16.75 7.66 -0.99
CA HIS A 48 18.20 7.68 -0.98
C HIS A 48 18.82 6.58 -0.09
N ASN A 49 20.04 6.16 -0.43
CA ASN A 49 20.81 5.14 0.30
C ASN A 49 21.81 5.74 1.32
N GLY A 50 21.55 6.95 1.82
CA GLY A 50 22.41 7.62 2.81
C GLY A 50 22.10 7.21 4.25
N SER A 51 22.54 8.03 5.21
CA SER A 51 22.01 8.01 6.58
C SER A 51 20.49 8.17 6.56
N PHE A 52 19.80 7.69 7.58
CA PHE A 52 18.37 7.94 7.68
C PHE A 52 18.15 9.37 8.18
N HIS A 53 17.31 10.12 7.48
CA HIS A 53 16.71 11.34 7.96
C HIS A 53 15.33 11.02 8.56
N CYS A 54 14.69 12.00 9.19
CA CYS A 54 13.37 11.81 9.77
C CYS A 54 12.28 11.84 8.68
N ASP A 55 12.47 12.69 7.66
CA ASP A 55 11.45 13.03 6.69
C ASP A 55 11.29 11.98 5.58
N GLU A 56 12.36 11.38 5.06
CA GLU A 56 12.23 10.27 4.14
C GLU A 56 11.71 9.01 4.83
N ALA A 57 12.10 8.76 6.09
CA ALA A 57 11.59 7.64 6.88
C ALA A 57 10.08 7.78 7.14
N LEU A 58 9.63 8.96 7.57
CA LEU A 58 8.22 9.26 7.77
C LEU A 58 7.44 9.24 6.45
N GLY A 59 8.00 9.77 5.36
CA GLY A 59 7.41 9.72 4.03
C GLY A 59 7.20 8.29 3.53
N CYS A 60 8.23 7.43 3.66
CA CYS A 60 8.16 6.01 3.30
C CYS A 60 7.12 5.25 4.14
N PHE A 61 6.95 5.62 5.40
CA PHE A 61 5.90 5.04 6.23
C PHE A 61 4.50 5.47 5.76
N MET A 62 4.25 6.78 5.63
CA MET A 62 2.94 7.30 5.26
C MET A 62 2.49 6.81 3.90
N ILE A 63 3.37 6.78 2.89
CA ILE A 63 2.98 6.32 1.56
C ILE A 63 2.51 4.86 1.59
N ARG A 64 3.09 4.01 2.47
CA ARG A 64 2.64 2.63 2.68
C ARG A 64 1.33 2.49 3.46
N LEU A 65 0.77 3.58 3.99
CA LEU A 65 -0.58 3.55 4.57
C LEU A 65 -1.67 3.70 3.51
N THR A 66 -1.31 4.20 2.32
CA THR A 66 -2.22 4.39 1.17
C THR A 66 -2.66 3.05 0.57
N LYS A 67 -3.78 3.08 -0.15
CA LYS A 67 -4.28 1.94 -0.95
C LYS A 67 -3.32 1.59 -2.07
N LYS A 68 -2.70 2.59 -2.70
CA LYS A 68 -1.84 2.40 -3.88
C LYS A 68 -0.52 1.71 -3.55
N PHE A 69 0.03 1.94 -2.35
CA PHE A 69 1.36 1.48 -1.96
C PHE A 69 1.39 0.66 -0.66
N SER A 70 0.25 0.09 -0.23
CA SER A 70 0.12 -0.65 1.03
C SER A 70 1.22 -1.70 1.26
N ASP A 71 1.52 -2.44 0.20
CA ASP A 71 2.47 -3.56 0.22
C ASP A 71 3.79 -3.21 -0.45
N ALA A 72 4.06 -1.92 -0.67
CA ALA A 72 5.20 -1.51 -1.47
C ALA A 72 6.54 -1.85 -0.79
N GLN A 73 7.48 -2.33 -1.60
CA GLN A 73 8.86 -2.55 -1.20
C GLN A 73 9.63 -1.23 -1.24
N ILE A 74 10.35 -0.91 -0.16
CA ILE A 74 11.25 0.25 -0.12
C ILE A 74 12.59 -0.13 -0.75
N VAL A 75 13.02 0.64 -1.75
CA VAL A 75 14.28 0.51 -2.48
C VAL A 75 15.18 1.70 -2.13
N ARG A 76 16.31 1.45 -1.48
CA ARG A 76 17.28 2.50 -1.13
C ARG A 76 18.36 2.60 -2.20
N THR A 77 18.36 3.66 -2.98
CA THR A 77 19.33 3.92 -4.06
C THR A 77 19.40 5.41 -4.44
N ARG A 78 20.50 5.82 -5.06
CA ARG A 78 20.63 7.12 -5.75
C ARG A 78 20.85 6.98 -7.26
N ASP A 79 20.86 5.75 -7.76
CA ASP A 79 21.07 5.48 -9.18
C ASP A 79 19.84 5.97 -10.00
N PRO A 80 19.99 6.99 -10.86
CA PRO A 80 18.89 7.53 -11.64
C PRO A 80 18.21 6.47 -12.53
N GLN A 81 18.96 5.50 -13.04
CA GLN A 81 18.41 4.44 -13.90
C GLN A 81 17.49 3.50 -13.12
N VAL A 82 17.85 3.21 -11.86
CA VAL A 82 16.98 2.42 -10.98
C VAL A 82 15.74 3.23 -10.62
N LEU A 83 15.91 4.51 -10.23
CA LEU A 83 14.81 5.38 -9.80
C LEU A 83 13.76 5.63 -10.89
N GLU A 84 14.16 5.67 -12.16
CA GLU A 84 13.26 5.85 -13.29
C GLU A 84 12.21 4.74 -13.39
N GLY A 85 12.60 3.49 -13.08
CA GLY A 85 11.72 2.32 -13.12
C GLY A 85 10.89 2.07 -11.85
N LEU A 86 10.95 2.93 -10.83
CA LEU A 86 10.18 2.77 -9.59
C LEU A 86 8.81 3.44 -9.67
N ASP A 87 7.84 2.86 -8.96
CA ASP A 87 6.46 3.37 -8.95
C ASP A 87 6.35 4.73 -8.25
N ALA A 88 7.12 4.95 -7.19
CA ALA A 88 7.25 6.25 -6.53
C ALA A 88 8.70 6.51 -6.11
N VAL A 89 9.07 7.77 -5.91
CA VAL A 89 10.41 8.16 -5.42
C VAL A 89 10.28 9.33 -4.44
N LEU A 90 10.91 9.19 -3.27
CA LEU A 90 10.87 10.13 -2.17
C LEU A 90 12.29 10.55 -1.80
N ASP A 91 12.49 11.85 -1.57
CA ASP A 91 13.74 12.42 -1.02
C ASP A 91 15.00 12.15 -1.87
N VAL A 92 14.82 11.82 -3.15
CA VAL A 92 15.90 11.59 -4.10
C VAL A 92 15.39 11.79 -5.54
N GLY A 93 16.31 12.06 -6.46
CA GLY A 93 16.03 12.19 -7.90
C GLY A 93 15.81 13.62 -8.37
N GLY A 94 15.71 14.59 -7.46
CA GLY A 94 15.63 16.02 -7.78
C GLY A 94 14.33 16.42 -8.47
N VAL A 95 13.24 15.67 -8.29
CA VAL A 95 11.95 15.95 -8.94
C VAL A 95 10.78 15.93 -7.95
N TYR A 96 9.97 16.98 -8.01
CA TYR A 96 8.61 16.99 -7.44
C TYR A 96 7.61 16.94 -8.58
N ASP A 97 6.90 15.82 -8.69
CA ASP A 97 5.85 15.58 -9.66
C ASP A 97 4.83 14.62 -9.06
N PRO A 98 3.70 15.11 -8.51
CA PRO A 98 2.70 14.26 -7.89
C PRO A 98 1.97 13.37 -8.88
N THR A 99 1.97 13.69 -10.19
CA THR A 99 1.35 12.84 -11.21
C THR A 99 2.16 11.57 -11.47
N ARG A 100 3.45 11.59 -11.13
CA ARG A 100 4.38 10.47 -11.22
C ARG A 100 4.86 9.97 -9.85
N ASP A 101 4.20 10.39 -8.76
CA ASP A 101 4.58 10.05 -7.38
C ASP A 101 6.06 10.33 -7.07
N ARG A 102 6.56 11.49 -7.51
CA ARG A 102 7.91 11.98 -7.22
C ARG A 102 7.82 13.08 -6.18
N TYR A 103 8.44 12.87 -5.02
CA TYR A 103 8.32 13.73 -3.84
C TYR A 103 9.70 14.08 -3.27
N ASP A 104 10.55 14.67 -4.10
CA ASP A 104 11.82 15.26 -3.68
C ASP A 104 11.68 16.79 -3.51
N HIS A 105 12.41 17.37 -2.57
CA HIS A 105 12.42 18.79 -2.24
C HIS A 105 13.81 19.45 -2.40
N HIS A 106 14.83 18.69 -2.83
CA HIS A 106 16.21 19.16 -2.96
C HIS A 106 16.47 20.10 -4.15
N GLN A 107 15.45 20.46 -4.92
CA GLN A 107 15.62 21.30 -6.12
C GLN A 107 16.01 22.72 -5.74
N LYS A 108 16.90 23.32 -6.52
CA LYS A 108 17.22 24.73 -6.38
C LYS A 108 15.96 25.56 -6.67
N GLY A 109 15.58 26.41 -5.72
CA GLY A 109 14.37 27.23 -5.84
C GLY A 109 13.08 26.47 -5.53
N PHE A 110 13.14 25.35 -4.80
CA PHE A 110 11.94 24.71 -4.29
C PHE A 110 11.23 25.63 -3.28
N GLU A 111 9.97 25.97 -3.58
CA GLU A 111 9.13 26.90 -2.80
C GLU A 111 7.76 26.28 -2.46
N GLU A 112 7.57 24.98 -2.69
CA GLU A 112 6.27 24.34 -2.44
C GLU A 112 5.96 24.34 -0.94
N VAL A 113 4.76 24.83 -0.61
CA VAL A 113 4.21 24.86 0.75
C VAL A 113 2.93 24.04 0.81
N PHE A 114 2.47 23.71 2.01
CA PHE A 114 1.21 22.98 2.19
C PHE A 114 -0.02 23.72 1.65
N GLY A 115 0.02 25.04 1.62
CA GLY A 115 -1.14 25.89 1.38
C GLY A 115 -1.85 26.20 2.69
N HIS A 116 -3.15 26.51 2.65
CA HIS A 116 -3.99 26.72 3.85
C HIS A 116 -3.46 27.76 4.87
N GLY A 117 -2.69 28.75 4.41
CA GLY A 117 -2.09 29.79 5.26
C GLY A 117 -0.72 29.42 5.87
N PHE A 118 -0.20 28.23 5.59
CA PHE A 118 1.15 27.83 6.00
C PHE A 118 2.19 28.29 4.97
N SER A 119 3.34 28.76 5.46
CA SER A 119 4.44 29.28 4.65
C SER A 119 5.73 28.45 4.73
N THR A 120 5.76 27.42 5.58
CA THR A 120 6.91 26.51 5.68
C THR A 120 7.01 25.64 4.41
N LYS A 121 8.20 25.63 3.81
CA LYS A 121 8.55 24.76 2.68
C LYS A 121 8.45 23.30 3.09
N LEU A 122 7.94 22.47 2.19
CA LEU A 122 7.72 21.05 2.46
C LEU A 122 9.02 20.24 2.36
N SER A 123 9.19 19.30 3.29
CA SER A 123 10.10 18.16 3.15
C SER A 123 9.45 17.03 2.34
N SER A 124 10.18 15.94 2.07
CA SER A 124 9.60 14.78 1.37
C SER A 124 8.37 14.20 2.10
N ALA A 125 8.43 14.05 3.43
CA ALA A 125 7.26 13.69 4.24
C ALA A 125 6.11 14.69 4.08
N GLY A 126 6.42 16.00 4.08
CA GLY A 126 5.41 17.04 3.89
C GLY A 126 4.69 16.93 2.55
N LEU A 127 5.43 16.62 1.48
CA LEU A 127 4.87 16.39 0.14
C LEU A 127 3.97 15.15 0.11
N VAL A 128 4.43 14.02 0.66
CA VAL A 128 3.61 12.80 0.76
C VAL A 128 2.32 13.09 1.53
N TYR A 129 2.42 13.77 2.68
CA TYR A 129 1.25 14.13 3.47
C TYR A 129 0.30 15.09 2.73
N LYS A 130 0.83 16.06 1.97
CA LYS A 130 0.00 16.97 1.17
C LYS A 130 -0.91 16.22 0.19
N HIS A 131 -0.40 15.14 -0.42
CA HIS A 131 -1.13 14.38 -1.44
C HIS A 131 -1.95 13.22 -0.89
N PHE A 132 -1.51 12.58 0.19
CA PHE A 132 -2.14 11.35 0.71
C PHE A 132 -2.70 11.48 2.14
N GLY A 133 -2.48 12.61 2.81
CA GLY A 133 -2.85 12.76 4.22
C GLY A 133 -4.35 12.61 4.47
N LYS A 134 -5.20 13.09 3.55
CA LYS A 134 -6.66 12.91 3.64
C LYS A 134 -7.06 11.44 3.51
N GLU A 135 -6.54 10.73 2.51
CA GLU A 135 -6.77 9.30 2.32
C GLU A 135 -6.39 8.51 3.58
N ILE A 136 -5.22 8.80 4.15
CA ILE A 136 -4.72 8.12 5.36
C ILE A 136 -5.65 8.36 6.55
N ILE A 137 -6.04 9.62 6.79
CA ILE A 137 -6.92 10.00 7.90
C ILE A 137 -8.31 9.38 7.72
N ALA A 138 -8.88 9.45 6.52
CA ALA A 138 -10.20 8.91 6.22
C ALA A 138 -10.25 7.39 6.42
N LYS A 139 -9.19 6.68 5.99
CA LYS A 139 -9.03 5.24 6.20
C LYS A 139 -8.99 4.89 7.69
N GLU A 140 -8.27 5.66 8.50
CA GLU A 140 -8.17 5.43 9.94
C GLU A 140 -9.50 5.70 10.66
N LEU A 141 -10.21 6.76 10.26
CA LEU A 141 -11.52 7.10 10.81
C LEU A 141 -12.67 6.23 10.27
N GLN A 142 -12.43 5.45 9.21
CA GLN A 142 -13.45 4.69 8.48
C GLN A 142 -14.60 5.56 7.94
N VAL A 143 -14.27 6.73 7.40
CA VAL A 143 -15.20 7.67 6.77
C VAL A 143 -14.71 8.06 5.38
N ASP A 144 -15.53 8.80 4.62
CA ASP A 144 -15.14 9.36 3.33
C ASP A 144 -14.10 10.49 3.47
N GLU A 145 -13.25 10.69 2.45
CA GLU A 145 -12.19 11.72 2.47
C GLU A 145 -12.73 13.16 2.56
N GLU A 146 -13.98 13.36 2.12
CA GLU A 146 -14.72 14.61 2.16
C GLU A 146 -15.36 14.88 3.53
N HIS A 147 -15.30 13.93 4.48
CA HIS A 147 -15.88 14.12 5.80
C HIS A 147 -15.26 15.34 6.51
N PRO A 148 -16.06 16.21 7.17
CA PRO A 148 -15.55 17.44 7.79
C PRO A 148 -14.42 17.19 8.81
N ASP A 149 -14.48 16.08 9.55
CA ASP A 149 -13.43 15.72 10.50
C ASP A 149 -12.10 15.36 9.83
N VAL A 150 -12.14 14.75 8.64
CA VAL A 150 -10.93 14.48 7.85
C VAL A 150 -10.24 15.80 7.50
N HIS A 151 -11.00 16.78 7.02
CA HIS A 151 -10.43 18.10 6.71
C HIS A 151 -9.87 18.79 7.96
N ARG A 152 -10.59 18.75 9.08
CA ARG A 152 -10.14 19.33 10.35
C ARG A 152 -8.84 18.69 10.84
N LEU A 153 -8.78 17.37 10.86
CA LEU A 153 -7.58 16.63 11.27
C LEU A 153 -6.43 16.84 10.29
N PHE A 154 -6.72 16.93 8.99
CA PHE A 154 -5.71 17.17 7.95
C PHE A 154 -4.91 18.47 8.24
N LEU A 155 -5.59 19.53 8.65
CA LEU A 155 -4.96 20.80 9.03
C LEU A 155 -4.28 20.73 10.41
N VAL A 156 -4.91 20.10 11.40
CA VAL A 156 -4.38 20.02 12.78
C VAL A 156 -3.12 19.15 12.86
N ILE A 157 -3.11 18.00 12.20
CA ILE A 157 -1.94 17.11 12.14
C ILE A 157 -0.81 17.81 11.39
N TYR A 158 -1.11 18.54 10.31
CA TYR A 158 -0.08 19.30 9.62
C TYR A 158 0.61 20.31 10.55
N LYS A 159 -0.19 21.17 11.17
CA LYS A 159 0.29 22.21 12.09
C LYS A 159 1.05 21.66 13.29
N SER A 160 0.51 20.61 13.91
CA SER A 160 1.03 20.12 15.19
C SER A 160 2.24 19.20 15.04
N PHE A 161 2.35 18.50 13.91
CA PHE A 161 3.33 17.45 13.66
C PHE A 161 4.12 17.63 12.36
N MET A 162 3.46 17.73 11.19
CA MET A 162 4.18 17.71 9.91
C MET A 162 5.06 18.94 9.69
N GLU A 163 4.55 20.15 9.97
CA GLU A 163 5.27 21.41 9.78
C GLU A 163 6.62 21.42 10.51
N LYS A 164 6.66 20.83 11.72
CA LYS A 164 7.88 20.69 12.52
C LYS A 164 8.90 19.74 11.90
N ASN A 165 8.43 18.68 11.24
CA ASN A 165 9.28 17.72 10.53
C ASN A 165 9.69 18.24 9.14
N SER A 166 8.95 19.18 8.56
CA SER A 166 9.38 19.87 7.33
C SER A 166 10.46 20.94 7.57
N ALA A 167 10.55 21.47 8.79
CA ALA A 167 11.54 22.49 9.13
C ALA A 167 12.91 21.94 9.54
N LYS A 168 13.07 20.63 9.78
CA LYS A 168 14.28 20.09 10.43
C LYS A 168 14.72 18.74 9.85
N ALA A 169 15.81 18.75 9.08
CA ALA A 169 16.55 17.56 8.66
C ALA A 169 17.38 17.02 9.84
N TYR A 170 16.78 16.16 10.68
CA TYR A 170 17.55 15.41 11.67
C TYR A 170 18.06 14.12 11.04
N SER A 171 19.38 13.91 11.04
CA SER A 171 20.02 12.68 10.57
C SER A 171 20.31 11.77 11.77
N PHE A 172 19.90 10.51 11.68
CA PHE A 172 20.18 9.49 12.68
C PHE A 172 21.05 8.38 12.07
N PRO A 173 22.22 8.07 12.67
CA PRO A 173 23.03 6.95 12.23
C PRO A 173 22.39 5.65 12.75
N ASN A 174 21.84 4.87 11.81
CA ASN A 174 21.39 3.48 12.00
C ASN A 174 20.06 3.29 12.76
N TYR A 175 18.96 3.20 12.01
CA TYR A 175 17.78 2.45 12.44
C TYR A 175 17.56 1.28 11.48
N GLN A 176 17.65 0.07 12.02
CA GLN A 176 17.14 -1.13 11.38
C GLN A 176 15.64 -1.13 11.61
N PHE A 177 14.86 -1.02 10.52
CA PHE A 177 13.40 -1.08 10.45
C PHE A 177 12.67 -0.70 11.76
N ILE A 178 12.29 0.57 11.91
CA ILE A 178 11.30 0.96 12.91
C ILE A 178 10.02 0.16 12.60
N GLU A 179 9.57 -0.68 13.52
CA GLU A 179 8.23 -1.26 13.43
C GLU A 179 7.23 -0.12 13.64
N PHE A 180 6.74 0.44 12.53
CA PHE A 180 5.93 1.66 12.49
C PHE A 180 4.52 1.55 13.11
N ARG A 181 4.17 0.45 13.78
CA ARG A 181 2.87 0.30 14.45
C ARG A 181 2.66 1.36 15.54
N ASP A 182 3.75 1.82 16.17
CA ASP A 182 3.70 2.79 17.28
C ASP A 182 3.39 4.23 16.84
N ILE A 183 3.55 4.59 15.56
CA ILE A 183 3.27 5.97 15.11
C ILE A 183 1.77 6.21 14.92
N SER A 184 1.00 5.19 14.54
CA SER A 184 -0.48 5.32 14.46
C SER A 184 -1.08 5.68 15.81
N GLY A 185 -0.63 5.01 16.89
CA GLY A 185 -1.01 5.33 18.26
C GLY A 185 -0.52 6.71 18.71
N ALA A 186 0.65 7.16 18.26
CA ALA A 186 1.17 8.49 18.55
C ALA A 186 0.39 9.63 17.85
N ILE A 187 -0.15 9.37 16.65
CA ILE A 187 -1.00 10.33 15.93
C ILE A 187 -2.38 10.41 16.61
N LEU A 188 -2.97 9.26 16.97
CA LEU A 188 -4.28 9.19 17.60
C LEU A 188 -4.28 9.67 19.06
N SER A 189 -3.21 9.47 19.83
CA SER A 189 -3.10 9.90 21.23
C SER A 189 -2.91 11.41 21.43
N LYS A 190 -2.72 12.17 20.33
CA LYS A 190 -2.58 13.64 20.35
C LYS A 190 -3.78 14.38 19.75
N ILE A 191 -4.82 13.64 19.37
CA ILE A 191 -6.16 14.15 19.02
C ILE A 191 -7.03 14.00 20.26
#